data_AF-A0A2N1SS00-F1
#
_entry.id   AF-A0A2N1SS00-F1
#
_cell.length_a   1.000
_cell.length_b   1.000
_cell.length_c   1.000
_cell.angle_alpha   90.00
_cell.angle_beta   90.00
_cell.angle_gamma   90.00
#
_symmetry.space_group_name_H-M   'P 1'
#
loop_
_entity.id
_entity.type
_entity.pdbx_description
1 polymer ?
#
loop_
_entity_poly.entity_id
_entity_poly.type
_entity_poly.pdbx_seq_one_letter_code
_entity_poly.pdbx_strand_id
1 'polypeptide(L)'
;MIVPMKKVSLIVLAYEKRMALKALRKAGIVHVDEVQVKNESLEELEKTKAVMERVMAKLQEIQAAQSKKARKTNRVQEPAIVDDQDFSDIHARVLWLLDQQKELEDHRQKTILERDRLKEWGDFSVEDFEELQDNDIALTIYRMGRKEIAKIGSDIDYIRLSDTGKTALMATIGSQLPDTVIAQRMDLPPKSLSYLEQSIVSDSQRLGSIASELLEHIPYIPTYRKRLGMLEQSIRFETVSASMGEDDTVAWLSGYLPATSVETFKELASSHRWGYVLDDPKEEDNPPTQVKNSRWVSIIGPVFDILGTVPGYREYDISMWFLMFFSLFFAMIVGDGAYGVIFLIAGLLIHRKMRKANNAVILLYVLSIASIVWGAVTGTWFGSKAILEAVPFLQTLVIPQISNYPELFGLDATTAQNTVMQFCFIVGTLQLSLACAMNIHRKIGKKDLSAVADIGWLLMIDALYFLVLMLVISAQVDVTMVGTVVGVGFVLVVLFGAQGPGIPFGKGLAGGAAGLFTTFLNSISAFSNIISYIRLFAVGMASLAIAQSFNSMASGLLEGYALPAGILILVVGHGLNLIMALLSVVVHGVRLNLLEFSGQLGMEWTGFTYDPFRETVETSSQTL
;
A
#
# COMPACT_ATOMS: atom_id res chain seq x y z
N MET A 1 17.99 1.50 17.90
CA MET A 1 18.36 2.82 18.47
C MET A 1 18.60 3.77 17.33
N ILE A 2 18.15 5.02 17.44
CA ILE A 2 18.44 6.07 16.46
C ILE A 2 19.94 6.42 16.55
N VAL A 3 20.62 6.42 15.41
CA VAL A 3 22.04 6.75 15.31
C VAL A 3 22.21 8.27 15.40
N PRO A 4 23.10 8.81 16.24
CA PRO A 4 23.34 10.24 16.31
C PRO A 4 23.88 10.77 14.98
N MET A 5 23.31 11.88 14.52
CA MET A 5 23.70 12.59 13.29
C MET A 5 24.55 13.82 13.60
N LYS A 6 25.42 14.19 12.66
CA LYS A 6 26.17 15.43 12.61
C LYS A 6 25.72 16.23 11.40
N LYS A 7 25.58 17.55 11.55
CA LYS A 7 25.35 18.46 10.44
C LYS A 7 26.71 18.77 9.80
N VAL A 8 26.80 18.61 8.49
CA VAL A 8 28.01 18.89 7.72
C VAL A 8 27.75 20.04 6.76
N SER A 9 28.66 21.00 6.74
CA SER A 9 28.73 22.03 5.70
C SER A 9 30.07 21.88 4.99
N LEU A 10 30.03 21.53 3.72
CA LEU A 10 31.17 21.30 2.86
C LEU A 10 31.36 22.50 1.93
N ILE A 11 32.61 22.93 1.76
CA ILE A 11 33.02 23.98 0.83
C ILE A 11 34.09 23.41 -0.09
N VAL A 12 33.87 23.53 -1.40
CA VAL A 12 34.76 23.10 -2.46
C VAL A 12 35.00 24.23 -3.45
N LEU A 13 36.03 24.10 -4.29
CA LEU A 13 36.27 25.07 -5.37
C LEU A 13 35.21 24.89 -6.46
N ALA A 14 34.71 25.99 -7.03
CA ALA A 14 33.61 25.94 -8.00
C ALA A 14 33.93 25.05 -9.21
N TYR A 15 35.17 25.09 -9.72
CA TYR A 15 35.61 24.23 -10.83
C TYR A 15 35.71 22.73 -10.47
N GLU A 16 35.80 22.39 -9.19
CA GLU A 16 35.87 20.99 -8.71
C GLU A 16 34.49 20.44 -8.32
N LYS A 17 33.42 21.24 -8.40
CA LYS A 17 32.04 20.89 -8.00
C LYS A 17 31.64 19.48 -8.43
N ARG A 18 31.71 19.18 -9.73
CA ARG A 18 31.34 17.86 -10.27
C ARG A 18 32.25 16.73 -9.81
N MET A 19 33.54 16.97 -9.62
CA MET A 19 34.46 15.96 -9.08
C MET A 19 34.16 15.67 -7.61
N ALA A 20 33.88 16.70 -6.82
CA ALA A 20 33.52 16.57 -5.42
C ALA A 20 32.24 15.76 -5.24
N LEU A 21 31.21 16.04 -6.04
CA LEU A 21 29.96 15.27 -6.04
C LEU A 21 30.18 13.80 -6.40
N LYS A 22 31.02 13.50 -7.40
CA LYS A 22 31.36 12.09 -7.74
C LYS A 22 32.04 11.38 -6.56
N ALA A 23 32.98 12.04 -5.89
CA ALA A 23 33.67 11.49 -4.73
C ALA A 23 32.73 11.29 -3.52
N LEU A 24 31.85 12.26 -3.23
CA LEU A 24 30.80 12.13 -2.21
C LEU A 24 29.83 10.98 -2.51
N ARG A 25 29.39 10.89 -3.78
CA ARG A 25 28.49 9.82 -4.25
C ARG A 25 29.12 8.44 -4.09
N LYS A 26 30.42 8.32 -4.39
CA LYS A 26 31.18 7.08 -4.20
C LYS A 26 31.31 6.71 -2.72
N ALA A 27 31.47 7.71 -1.85
CA ALA A 27 31.55 7.49 -0.41
C ALA A 27 30.18 7.08 0.18
N GLY A 28 29.07 7.66 -0.28
CA GLY A 28 27.73 7.25 0.12
C GLY A 28 27.40 7.54 1.59
N ILE A 29 27.98 8.59 2.17
CA ILE A 29 27.92 8.89 3.61
C ILE A 29 27.21 10.19 3.99
N VAL A 30 26.88 11.06 3.03
CA VAL A 30 26.21 12.35 3.32
C VAL A 30 24.80 12.30 2.77
N HIS A 31 23.81 12.54 3.61
CA HIS A 31 22.46 12.89 3.19
C HIS A 31 22.43 14.39 2.90
N VAL A 32 22.12 14.76 1.67
CA VAL A 32 22.19 16.14 1.20
C VAL A 32 20.82 16.80 1.32
N ASP A 33 20.79 18.06 1.75
CA ASP A 33 19.56 18.85 1.71
C ASP A 33 19.26 19.23 0.24
N GLU A 34 18.30 18.53 -0.37
CA GLU A 34 17.91 18.75 -1.77
C GLU A 34 16.94 19.95 -1.86
N VAL A 35 17.32 20.97 -2.62
CA VAL A 35 16.43 22.09 -2.96
C VAL A 35 15.82 21.81 -4.33
N GLN A 36 14.51 22.00 -4.49
CA GLN A 36 13.87 21.87 -5.79
C GLN A 36 14.32 23.00 -6.72
N VAL A 37 15.27 22.68 -7.60
CA VAL A 37 15.77 23.58 -8.64
C VAL A 37 15.37 23.03 -9.99
N LYS A 38 14.74 23.86 -10.82
CA LYS A 38 14.41 23.50 -12.21
C LYS A 38 15.58 23.88 -13.10
N ASN A 39 16.07 22.92 -13.88
CA ASN A 39 17.11 23.10 -14.88
C ASN A 39 16.71 22.34 -16.16
N GLU A 40 17.10 22.83 -17.33
CA GLU A 40 16.76 22.23 -18.64
C GLU A 40 17.25 20.76 -18.73
N SER A 41 18.45 20.49 -18.23
CA SER A 41 19.02 19.13 -18.18
C SER A 41 18.22 18.19 -17.26
N LEU A 42 17.70 18.69 -16.15
CA LEU A 42 16.87 17.92 -15.22
C LEU A 42 15.53 17.59 -15.87
N GLU A 43 14.90 18.56 -16.53
CA GLU A 43 13.64 18.36 -17.25
C GLU A 43 13.79 17.34 -18.40
N GLU A 44 14.91 17.36 -19.12
CA GLU A 44 15.19 16.38 -20.18
C GLU A 44 15.32 14.97 -19.61
N LEU A 45 16.11 14.79 -18.54
CA LEU A 45 16.27 13.51 -17.86
C LEU A 45 14.95 12.98 -17.29
N GLU A 46 14.12 13.84 -16.69
CA GLU A 46 12.79 13.48 -16.20
C GLU A 46 11.85 13.04 -17.32
N LYS A 47 11.87 13.74 -18.47
CA LYS A 47 11.10 13.33 -19.66
C LYS A 47 11.55 11.97 -20.17
N THR A 48 12.85 11.74 -20.30
CA THR A 48 13.40 10.44 -20.73
C THR A 48 13.02 9.33 -19.76
N LYS A 49 13.10 9.58 -18.44
CA LYS A 49 12.66 8.64 -17.40
C LYS A 49 11.18 8.29 -17.56
N ALA A 50 10.30 9.29 -17.68
CA ALA A 50 8.86 9.09 -17.81
C ALA A 50 8.47 8.25 -19.04
N VAL A 51 9.13 8.50 -20.19
CA VAL A 51 8.92 7.70 -21.41
C VAL A 51 9.37 6.25 -21.19
N MET A 52 10.53 6.04 -20.57
CA MET A 52 11.08 4.72 -20.33
C MET A 52 10.26 3.91 -19.31
N GLU A 53 9.73 4.56 -18.26
CA GLU A 53 8.81 3.97 -17.29
C GLU A 53 7.50 3.54 -17.95
N ARG A 54 6.93 4.37 -18.83
CA ARG A 54 5.72 4.03 -19.59
C ARG A 54 5.92 2.79 -20.46
N VAL A 55 7.05 2.71 -21.18
CA VAL A 55 7.39 1.54 -21.99
C VAL A 55 7.54 0.29 -21.12
N MET A 56 8.29 0.38 -20.02
CA MET A 56 8.48 -0.74 -19.10
C MET A 56 7.16 -1.22 -18.49
N ALA A 57 6.27 -0.32 -18.08
CA ALA A 57 4.97 -0.64 -17.53
C ALA A 57 4.09 -1.41 -18.54
N LYS A 58 4.12 -1.00 -19.82
CA LYS A 58 3.42 -1.72 -20.90
C LYS A 58 3.97 -3.12 -21.15
N LEU A 59 5.29 -3.29 -21.19
CA LEU A 59 5.89 -4.62 -21.31
C LEU A 59 5.54 -5.54 -20.13
N GLN A 60 5.49 -5.00 -18.91
CA GLN A 60 5.08 -5.74 -17.71
C GLN A 60 3.59 -6.13 -17.73
N GLU A 61 2.71 -5.24 -18.21
CA GLU A 61 1.28 -5.53 -18.41
C GLU A 61 1.08 -6.72 -19.37
N ILE A 62 1.81 -6.71 -20.49
CA ILE A 62 1.78 -7.80 -21.49
C ILE A 62 2.31 -9.11 -20.88
N GLN A 63 3.42 -9.05 -20.13
CA GLN A 63 3.97 -10.21 -19.42
C GLN A 63 2.96 -10.81 -18.42
N ALA A 64 2.26 -9.96 -17.66
CA ALA A 64 1.26 -10.39 -16.69
C ALA A 64 0.06 -11.07 -17.39
N ALA A 65 -0.42 -10.52 -18.51
CA ALA A 65 -1.50 -11.10 -19.30
C ALA A 65 -1.14 -12.48 -19.87
N GLN A 66 0.13 -12.69 -20.26
CA GLN A 66 0.63 -14.00 -20.70
C GLN A 66 0.74 -15.01 -19.57
N SER A 67 1.23 -14.62 -18.39
CA SER A 67 1.38 -15.53 -17.25
C SER A 67 0.05 -16.14 -16.77
N LYS A 68 -1.08 -15.45 -17.01
CA LYS A 68 -2.44 -15.98 -16.76
C LYS A 68 -2.87 -17.04 -17.78
N LYS A 69 -2.36 -17.00 -19.02
CA LYS A 69 -2.66 -17.94 -20.11
C LYS A 69 -1.67 -19.11 -20.21
N ALA A 70 -0.39 -18.89 -19.91
CA ALA A 70 0.70 -19.86 -20.03
C ALA A 70 1.11 -20.41 -18.65
N ARG A 71 0.26 -21.27 -18.04
CA ARG A 71 0.65 -22.04 -16.84
C ARG A 71 1.41 -23.34 -17.17
N LYS A 72 1.76 -23.57 -18.43
CA LYS A 72 2.68 -24.64 -18.85
C LYS A 72 3.61 -24.11 -19.95
N THR A 73 4.89 -24.44 -19.80
CA THR A 73 6.01 -24.32 -20.75
C THR A 73 6.84 -23.03 -20.81
N ASN A 74 8.14 -23.28 -20.63
CA ASN A 74 9.37 -22.53 -20.89
C ASN A 74 9.69 -21.25 -20.11
N ARG A 75 10.75 -21.38 -19.28
CA ARG A 75 11.59 -20.29 -18.80
C ARG A 75 12.20 -19.60 -20.01
N VAL A 76 11.75 -18.39 -20.28
CA VAL A 76 12.43 -17.44 -21.17
C VAL A 76 13.84 -17.24 -20.60
N GLN A 77 14.87 -17.55 -21.40
CA GLN A 77 16.26 -17.24 -21.06
C GLN A 77 16.39 -15.72 -20.97
N GLU A 78 16.94 -15.23 -19.85
CA GLU A 78 17.28 -13.81 -19.71
C GLU A 78 18.35 -13.47 -20.76
N PRO A 79 18.11 -12.52 -21.69
CA PRO A 79 19.14 -12.04 -22.58
C PRO A 79 20.22 -11.34 -21.75
N ALA A 80 21.46 -11.42 -22.24
CA ALA A 80 22.57 -10.64 -21.71
C ALA A 80 22.25 -9.13 -21.83
N ILE A 81 22.81 -8.35 -20.90
CA ILE A 81 22.73 -6.89 -20.93
C ILE A 81 23.27 -6.41 -22.28
N VAL A 82 22.44 -5.68 -23.03
CA VAL A 82 22.76 -5.19 -24.38
C VAL A 82 23.53 -3.86 -24.29
N ASP A 83 24.35 -3.57 -25.29
CA ASP A 83 25.12 -2.33 -25.42
C ASP A 83 24.21 -1.08 -25.59
N ASP A 84 24.78 0.12 -25.44
CA ASP A 84 24.09 1.41 -25.51
C ASP A 84 23.36 1.62 -26.84
N GLN A 85 24.04 1.35 -27.96
CA GLN A 85 23.48 1.56 -29.31
C GLN A 85 22.32 0.60 -29.58
N ASP A 86 22.54 -0.69 -29.33
CA ASP A 86 21.51 -1.72 -29.51
C ASP A 86 20.27 -1.46 -28.63
N PHE A 87 20.45 -0.95 -27.41
CA PHE A 87 19.33 -0.61 -26.54
C PHE A 87 18.52 0.58 -27.07
N SER A 88 19.17 1.59 -27.65
CA SER A 88 18.49 2.74 -28.24
C SER A 88 17.58 2.30 -29.39
N ASP A 89 18.06 1.42 -30.25
CA ASP A 89 17.30 0.85 -31.36
C ASP A 89 16.11 0.01 -30.88
N ILE A 90 16.35 -0.85 -29.88
CA ILE A 90 15.28 -1.63 -29.23
C ILE A 90 14.23 -0.70 -28.61
N HIS A 91 14.67 0.37 -27.92
CA HIS A 91 13.77 1.32 -27.29
C HIS A 91 12.92 2.07 -28.31
N ALA A 92 13.53 2.58 -29.39
CA ALA A 92 12.84 3.24 -30.48
C ALA A 92 11.84 2.29 -31.16
N ARG A 93 12.22 1.02 -31.38
CA ARG A 93 11.32 0.02 -31.96
C ARG A 93 10.11 -0.25 -31.08
N VAL A 94 10.32 -0.45 -29.78
CA VAL A 94 9.21 -0.71 -28.83
C VAL A 94 8.30 0.51 -28.72
N LEU A 95 8.86 1.72 -28.68
CA LEU A 95 8.07 2.95 -28.64
C LEU A 95 7.20 3.09 -29.91
N TRP A 96 7.80 2.86 -31.08
CA TRP A 96 7.08 2.85 -32.36
C TRP A 96 5.95 1.81 -32.39
N LEU A 97 6.20 0.59 -31.89
CA LEU A 97 5.17 -0.45 -31.79
C LEU A 97 4.01 -0.06 -30.88
N LEU A 98 4.29 0.59 -29.74
CA LEU A 98 3.26 1.06 -28.82
C LEU A 98 2.42 2.20 -29.41
N ASP A 99 3.04 3.13 -30.14
CA ASP A 99 2.32 4.20 -30.81
C ASP A 99 1.46 3.66 -31.96
N GLN A 100 2.00 2.75 -32.78
CA GLN A 100 1.24 2.05 -33.82
C GLN A 100 0.08 1.23 -33.25
N GLN A 101 0.28 0.54 -32.12
CA GLN A 101 -0.79 -0.17 -31.43
C GLN A 101 -1.93 0.79 -31.06
N LYS A 102 -1.60 1.94 -30.48
CA LYS A 102 -2.58 2.94 -30.07
C LYS A 102 -3.35 3.51 -31.26
N GLU A 103 -2.66 3.86 -32.34
CA GLU A 103 -3.29 4.37 -33.57
C GLU A 103 -4.26 3.35 -34.17
N LEU A 104 -3.87 2.08 -34.22
CA LEU A 104 -4.73 0.99 -34.73
C LEU A 104 -5.89 0.68 -33.80
N GLU A 105 -5.71 0.74 -32.47
CA GLU A 105 -6.81 0.58 -31.51
C GLU A 105 -7.85 1.70 -31.66
N ASP A 106 -7.39 2.95 -31.78
CA ASP A 106 -8.24 4.13 -32.01
C ASP A 106 -8.95 4.04 -33.36
N HIS A 107 -8.25 3.62 -34.42
CA HIS A 107 -8.83 3.39 -35.75
C HIS A 107 -9.92 2.31 -35.68
N ARG A 108 -9.58 1.14 -35.14
CA ARG A 108 -10.52 0.02 -35.00
C ARG A 108 -11.75 0.40 -34.19
N GLN A 109 -11.60 1.15 -33.10
CA GLN A 109 -12.73 1.58 -32.27
C GLN A 109 -13.65 2.55 -33.04
N LYS A 110 -13.09 3.48 -33.82
CA LYS A 110 -13.88 4.34 -34.72
C LYS A 110 -14.63 3.52 -35.76
N THR A 111 -13.96 2.55 -36.40
CA THR A 111 -14.54 1.66 -37.41
C THR A 111 -15.64 0.76 -36.81
N ILE A 112 -15.48 0.28 -35.58
CA ILE A 112 -16.52 -0.48 -34.86
C ILE A 112 -17.77 0.38 -34.62
N LEU A 113 -17.58 1.63 -34.17
CA LEU A 113 -18.70 2.57 -33.96
C LEU A 113 -19.40 2.89 -35.28
N GLU A 114 -18.65 3.03 -36.38
CA GLU A 114 -19.20 3.25 -37.71
C GLU A 114 -19.98 2.03 -38.21
N ARG A 115 -19.41 0.82 -38.07
CA ARG A 115 -20.09 -0.44 -38.38
C ARG A 115 -21.38 -0.60 -37.59
N ASP A 116 -21.39 -0.31 -36.29
CA ASP A 116 -22.59 -0.46 -35.46
C ASP A 116 -23.71 0.52 -35.86
N ARG A 117 -23.36 1.71 -36.33
CA ARG A 117 -24.32 2.64 -36.96
C ARG A 117 -24.86 2.10 -38.28
N LEU A 118 -24.01 1.42 -39.05
CA LEU A 118 -24.36 0.87 -40.36
C LEU A 118 -25.02 -0.49 -40.33
N LYS A 119 -25.00 -1.18 -39.19
CA LYS A 119 -25.69 -2.46 -38.99
C LYS A 119 -27.20 -2.40 -39.29
N GLU A 120 -27.81 -1.23 -39.07
CA GLU A 120 -29.21 -0.98 -39.43
C GLU A 120 -29.44 -0.98 -40.95
N TRP A 121 -28.43 -0.70 -41.76
CA TRP A 121 -28.55 -0.62 -43.23
C TRP A 121 -28.46 -1.98 -43.91
N GLY A 122 -27.90 -2.99 -43.23
CA GLY A 122 -27.52 -4.25 -43.86
C GLY A 122 -26.20 -4.13 -44.62
N ASP A 123 -25.82 -5.19 -45.33
CA ASP A 123 -24.66 -5.16 -46.22
C ASP A 123 -25.10 -4.67 -47.59
N PHE A 124 -24.44 -3.61 -48.08
CA PHE A 124 -24.73 -3.00 -49.36
C PHE A 124 -23.43 -2.64 -50.07
N SER A 125 -23.37 -2.85 -51.38
CA SER A 125 -22.24 -2.47 -52.22
C SER A 125 -22.48 -1.08 -52.79
N VAL A 126 -21.55 -0.14 -52.59
CA VAL A 126 -21.66 1.22 -53.15
C VAL A 126 -21.61 1.17 -54.69
N GLU A 127 -20.86 0.21 -55.25
CA GLU A 127 -20.71 -0.01 -56.68
C GLU A 127 -22.05 -0.38 -57.34
N ASP A 128 -22.88 -1.19 -56.68
CA ASP A 128 -24.21 -1.58 -57.18
C ASP A 128 -25.17 -0.39 -57.23
N PHE A 129 -25.05 0.56 -56.29
CA PHE A 129 -25.85 1.79 -56.29
C PHE A 129 -25.41 2.78 -57.38
N GLU A 130 -24.11 2.87 -57.66
CA GLU A 130 -23.57 3.65 -58.76
C GLU A 130 -24.00 3.05 -60.12
N GLU A 131 -23.95 1.72 -60.28
CA GLU A 131 -24.41 1.03 -61.49
C GLU A 131 -25.92 1.21 -61.71
N LEU A 132 -26.74 1.17 -60.65
CA LEU A 132 -28.17 1.44 -60.75
C LEU A 132 -28.48 2.89 -61.14
N GLN A 133 -27.68 3.84 -60.66
CA GLN A 133 -27.79 5.25 -61.04
C GLN A 133 -27.39 5.47 -62.51
N ASP A 134 -26.35 4.80 -62.99
CA ASP A 134 -25.91 4.82 -64.40
C ASP A 134 -26.95 4.21 -65.35
N ASN A 135 -27.82 3.33 -64.83
CA ASN A 135 -28.96 2.75 -65.54
C ASN A 135 -30.29 3.54 -65.33
N ASP A 136 -30.23 4.81 -64.89
CA ASP A 136 -31.38 5.71 -64.66
C ASP A 136 -32.36 5.27 -63.54
N ILE A 137 -31.94 4.37 -62.64
CA ILE A 137 -32.75 3.92 -61.49
C ILE A 137 -32.32 4.70 -60.23
N ALA A 138 -32.99 5.81 -59.95
CA ALA A 138 -32.74 6.61 -58.75
C ALA A 138 -33.36 5.98 -57.49
N LEU A 139 -32.52 5.48 -56.58
CA LEU A 139 -32.95 4.96 -55.27
C LEU A 139 -32.80 6.03 -54.18
N THR A 140 -33.89 6.37 -53.48
CA THR A 140 -33.83 7.28 -52.32
C THR A 140 -34.21 6.53 -51.04
N ILE A 141 -33.34 6.59 -50.04
CA ILE A 141 -33.48 5.82 -48.79
C ILE A 141 -34.06 6.67 -47.68
N TYR A 142 -35.06 6.12 -46.99
CA TYR A 142 -35.81 6.78 -45.94
C TYR A 142 -35.88 5.92 -44.68
N ARG A 143 -35.77 6.57 -43.53
CA ARG A 143 -36.02 6.01 -42.20
C ARG A 143 -37.39 6.48 -41.70
N MET A 144 -38.28 5.55 -41.36
CA MET A 144 -39.63 5.87 -40.89
C MET A 144 -40.15 4.91 -39.82
N GLY A 145 -41.16 5.34 -39.05
CA GLY A 145 -41.81 4.51 -38.04
C GLY A 145 -42.71 3.44 -38.67
N ARG A 146 -42.79 2.25 -38.05
CA ARG A 146 -43.55 1.11 -38.61
C ARG A 146 -45.03 1.40 -38.91
N LYS A 147 -45.63 2.37 -38.22
CA LYS A 147 -47.03 2.83 -38.42
C LYS A 147 -47.19 3.73 -39.65
N GLU A 148 -46.13 4.40 -40.08
CA GLU A 148 -46.13 5.29 -41.25
C GLU A 148 -46.03 4.50 -42.56
N ILE A 149 -45.49 3.27 -42.52
CA ILE A 149 -45.42 2.35 -43.67
C ILE A 149 -46.80 2.05 -44.25
N ALA A 150 -47.83 1.95 -43.41
CA ALA A 150 -49.21 1.67 -43.83
C ALA A 150 -49.89 2.84 -44.58
N LYS A 151 -49.26 4.03 -44.62
CA LYS A 151 -49.76 5.22 -45.33
C LYS A 151 -49.15 5.37 -46.73
N ILE A 152 -48.24 4.49 -47.12
CA ILE A 152 -47.66 4.47 -48.47
C ILE A 152 -48.73 3.88 -49.41
N GLY A 153 -49.12 4.65 -50.44
CA GLY A 153 -50.06 4.19 -51.45
C GLY A 153 -49.48 3.07 -52.32
N SER A 154 -50.35 2.30 -52.99
CA SER A 154 -49.97 1.21 -53.91
C SER A 154 -49.24 1.66 -55.18
N ASP A 155 -49.14 2.97 -55.41
CA ASP A 155 -48.60 3.58 -56.63
C ASP A 155 -47.09 3.89 -56.52
N ILE A 156 -46.45 3.58 -55.39
CA ILE A 156 -45.02 3.80 -55.15
C ILE A 156 -44.35 2.44 -54.93
N ASP A 157 -43.46 2.08 -55.85
CA ASP A 157 -42.60 0.91 -55.69
C ASP A 157 -41.52 1.19 -54.64
N TYR A 158 -41.53 0.41 -53.56
CA TYR A 158 -40.57 0.51 -52.47
C TYR A 158 -39.96 -0.85 -52.12
N ILE A 159 -38.69 -0.83 -51.74
CA ILE A 159 -37.92 -1.97 -51.25
C ILE A 159 -37.72 -1.79 -49.75
N ARG A 160 -38.03 -2.82 -48.96
CA ARG A 160 -37.78 -2.85 -47.52
C ARG A 160 -36.38 -3.38 -47.25
N LEU A 161 -35.50 -2.52 -46.72
CA LEU A 161 -34.09 -2.86 -46.49
C LEU A 161 -33.89 -3.54 -45.13
N SER A 162 -34.43 -2.98 -44.04
CA SER A 162 -34.30 -3.56 -42.70
C SER A 162 -35.44 -3.18 -41.75
N ASP A 163 -35.66 -3.98 -40.71
CA ASP A 163 -36.67 -3.76 -39.68
C ASP A 163 -36.02 -3.81 -38.29
N THR A 164 -35.84 -2.65 -37.65
CA THR A 164 -35.14 -2.54 -36.36
C THR A 164 -36.12 -1.97 -35.33
N GLY A 165 -36.83 -2.85 -34.61
CA GLY A 165 -37.72 -2.48 -33.52
C GLY A 165 -38.92 -1.61 -33.93
N LYS A 166 -38.88 -0.30 -33.62
CA LYS A 166 -39.99 0.66 -33.90
C LYS A 166 -39.84 1.39 -35.25
N THR A 167 -38.70 1.26 -35.93
CA THR A 167 -38.35 1.98 -37.16
C THR A 167 -37.89 1.01 -38.26
N ALA A 168 -38.18 1.34 -39.51
CA ALA A 168 -37.76 0.58 -40.69
C ALA A 168 -37.03 1.48 -41.71
N LEU A 169 -36.07 0.90 -42.42
CA LEU A 169 -35.37 1.51 -43.55
C LEU A 169 -35.98 1.03 -44.87
N MET A 170 -36.32 1.97 -45.75
CA MET A 170 -37.03 1.72 -47.01
C MET A 170 -36.36 2.51 -48.13
N ALA A 171 -36.26 1.93 -49.33
CA ALA A 171 -35.80 2.62 -50.54
C ALA A 171 -36.96 2.78 -51.52
N THR A 172 -37.21 3.98 -52.04
CA THR A 172 -38.18 4.20 -53.14
C THR A 172 -37.46 4.23 -54.48
N ILE A 173 -38.12 3.69 -55.52
CA ILE A 173 -37.60 3.65 -56.89
C ILE A 173 -38.20 4.82 -57.67
N GLY A 174 -37.35 5.77 -58.09
CA GLY A 174 -37.70 6.86 -59.03
C GLY A 174 -38.78 7.86 -58.56
N SER A 175 -39.33 7.70 -57.37
CA SER A 175 -40.47 8.48 -56.85
C SER A 175 -40.21 8.96 -55.42
N GLN A 176 -40.57 10.23 -55.15
CA GLN A 176 -40.46 10.83 -53.81
C GLN A 176 -41.70 10.47 -52.97
N LEU A 177 -41.50 10.25 -51.67
CA LEU A 177 -42.61 9.99 -50.75
C LEU A 177 -43.55 11.21 -50.67
N PRO A 178 -44.88 11.01 -50.52
CA PRO A 178 -45.83 12.11 -50.32
C PRO A 178 -45.56 12.85 -49.00
N ASP A 179 -45.83 14.16 -48.96
CA ASP A 179 -45.65 15.03 -47.77
C ASP A 179 -46.46 14.58 -46.53
N THR A 180 -47.37 13.62 -46.68
CA THR A 180 -48.19 13.04 -45.61
C THR A 180 -47.45 11.98 -44.77
N VAL A 181 -46.30 11.48 -45.22
CA VAL A 181 -45.50 10.46 -44.53
C VAL A 181 -44.33 11.12 -43.81
N ILE A 182 -44.26 10.96 -42.49
CA ILE A 182 -43.12 11.48 -41.70
C ILE A 182 -41.93 10.52 -41.87
N ALA A 183 -40.98 10.90 -42.72
CA ALA A 183 -39.78 10.12 -43.03
C ALA A 183 -38.53 11.00 -43.03
N GLN A 184 -37.42 10.46 -42.50
CA GLN A 184 -36.11 11.11 -42.57
C GLN A 184 -35.34 10.54 -43.76
N ARG A 185 -34.97 11.40 -44.72
CA ARG A 185 -34.07 11.02 -45.81
C ARG A 185 -32.68 10.72 -45.24
N MET A 186 -32.11 9.61 -45.67
CA MET A 186 -30.77 9.21 -45.29
C MET A 186 -29.86 9.25 -46.53
N ASP A 187 -28.67 9.80 -46.38
CA ASP A 187 -27.65 9.74 -47.43
C ASP A 187 -26.94 8.39 -47.42
N LEU A 188 -26.50 7.94 -48.59
CA LEU A 188 -25.80 6.67 -48.72
C LEU A 188 -24.45 6.76 -47.99
N PRO A 189 -24.14 5.83 -47.07
CA PRO A 189 -22.85 5.83 -46.41
C PRO A 189 -21.73 5.54 -47.41
N PRO A 190 -20.55 6.17 -47.28
CA PRO A 190 -19.47 6.06 -48.25
C PRO A 190 -18.73 4.72 -48.24
N LYS A 191 -19.03 3.83 -47.28
CA LYS A 191 -18.38 2.54 -47.09
C LYS A 191 -19.41 1.45 -46.80
N SER A 192 -19.20 0.28 -47.40
CA SER A 192 -20.02 -0.90 -47.15
C SER A 192 -19.77 -1.51 -45.77
N LEU A 193 -20.74 -2.26 -45.26
CA LEU A 193 -20.61 -2.98 -43.99
C LEU A 193 -19.51 -4.05 -44.10
N SER A 194 -19.47 -4.80 -45.20
CA SER A 194 -18.39 -5.74 -45.53
C SER A 194 -16.99 -5.10 -45.52
N TYR A 195 -16.83 -3.90 -46.07
CA TYR A 195 -15.55 -3.18 -46.04
C TYR A 195 -15.11 -2.84 -44.61
N LEU A 196 -16.04 -2.35 -43.78
CA LEU A 196 -15.75 -2.01 -42.38
C LEU A 196 -15.42 -3.25 -41.54
N GLU A 197 -16.13 -4.37 -41.75
CA GLU A 197 -15.81 -5.64 -41.10
C GLU A 197 -14.43 -6.15 -41.52
N GLN A 198 -14.09 -6.08 -42.80
CA GLN A 198 -12.77 -6.44 -43.29
C GLN A 198 -11.68 -5.54 -42.70
N SER A 199 -11.92 -4.23 -42.60
CA SER A 199 -11.00 -3.29 -41.94
C SER A 199 -10.79 -3.66 -40.47
N ILE A 200 -11.85 -3.97 -39.71
CA ILE A 200 -11.75 -4.40 -38.31
C ILE A 200 -10.95 -5.70 -38.17
N VAL A 201 -11.14 -6.65 -39.09
CA VAL A 201 -10.37 -7.91 -39.13
C VAL A 201 -8.90 -7.62 -39.42
N SER A 202 -8.60 -6.77 -40.40
CA SER A 202 -7.22 -6.40 -40.76
C SER A 202 -6.49 -5.68 -39.60
N ASP A 203 -7.16 -4.74 -38.94
CA ASP A 203 -6.65 -4.04 -37.77
C ASP A 203 -6.40 -5.03 -36.63
N SER A 204 -7.33 -5.97 -36.41
CA SER A 204 -7.19 -7.00 -35.37
C SER A 204 -6.04 -7.97 -35.65
N GLN A 205 -5.81 -8.33 -36.91
CA GLN A 205 -4.65 -9.13 -37.32
C GLN A 205 -3.35 -8.37 -37.09
N ARG A 206 -3.29 -7.09 -37.48
CA ARG A 206 -2.11 -6.25 -37.26
C ARG A 206 -1.82 -6.05 -35.78
N LEU A 207 -2.84 -5.77 -34.97
CA LEU A 207 -2.73 -5.72 -33.50
C LEU A 207 -2.20 -7.03 -32.90
N GLY A 208 -2.64 -8.18 -33.44
CA GLY A 208 -2.10 -9.50 -33.07
C GLY A 208 -0.61 -9.66 -33.42
N SER A 209 -0.18 -9.16 -34.59
CA SER A 209 1.24 -9.17 -34.98
C SER A 209 2.10 -8.25 -34.10
N ILE A 210 1.62 -7.02 -33.81
CA ILE A 210 2.30 -6.08 -32.91
C ILE A 210 2.41 -6.66 -31.51
N ALA A 211 1.34 -7.28 -31.01
CA ALA A 211 1.38 -7.97 -29.72
C ALA A 211 2.45 -9.06 -29.72
N SER A 212 2.61 -9.81 -30.81
CA SER A 212 3.64 -10.84 -30.95
C SER A 212 5.07 -10.25 -30.97
N GLU A 213 5.28 -9.18 -31.71
CA GLU A 213 6.56 -8.45 -31.75
C GLU A 213 6.92 -7.88 -30.35
N LEU A 214 5.96 -7.33 -29.62
CA LEU A 214 6.18 -6.84 -28.25
C LEU A 214 6.56 -7.96 -27.26
N LEU A 215 6.13 -9.20 -27.49
CA LEU A 215 6.53 -10.35 -26.67
C LEU A 215 8.01 -10.68 -26.83
N GLU A 216 8.57 -10.48 -28.03
CA GLU A 216 10.00 -10.69 -28.29
C GLU A 216 10.86 -9.69 -27.50
N HIS A 217 10.28 -8.57 -27.06
CA HIS A 217 10.96 -7.54 -26.29
C HIS A 217 10.82 -7.66 -24.76
N ILE A 218 9.92 -8.52 -24.24
CA ILE A 218 9.80 -8.82 -22.80
C ILE A 218 11.14 -9.21 -22.13
N PRO A 219 12.01 -10.00 -22.77
CA PRO A 219 13.26 -10.42 -22.13
C PRO A 219 14.20 -9.24 -21.80
N TYR A 220 14.01 -8.04 -22.39
CA TYR A 220 14.80 -6.84 -22.11
C TYR A 220 14.31 -6.01 -20.90
N ILE A 221 13.23 -6.40 -20.22
CA ILE A 221 12.75 -5.72 -18.99
C ILE A 221 13.87 -5.50 -17.94
N PRO A 222 14.78 -6.46 -17.68
CA PRO A 222 15.91 -6.24 -16.77
C PRO A 222 16.85 -5.12 -17.22
N THR A 223 17.09 -4.97 -18.53
CA THR A 223 17.90 -3.89 -19.11
C THR A 223 17.23 -2.54 -18.90
N TYR A 224 15.91 -2.44 -19.15
CA TYR A 224 15.12 -1.25 -18.82
C TYR A 224 15.23 -0.87 -17.34
N ARG A 225 15.13 -1.84 -16.43
CA ARG A 225 15.27 -1.60 -14.99
C ARG A 225 16.65 -1.04 -14.64
N LYS A 226 17.72 -1.58 -15.22
CA LYS A 226 19.10 -1.08 -15.01
C LYS A 226 19.25 0.36 -15.51
N ARG A 227 18.72 0.67 -16.70
CA ARG A 227 18.78 2.02 -17.30
C ARG A 227 17.97 3.04 -16.53
N LEU A 228 16.77 2.67 -16.08
CA LEU A 228 15.97 3.52 -15.18
C LEU A 228 16.73 3.83 -13.90
N GLY A 229 17.41 2.84 -13.30
CA GLY A 229 18.27 3.08 -12.15
C GLY A 229 19.43 4.05 -12.43
N MET A 230 20.06 3.96 -13.61
CA MET A 230 21.10 4.91 -14.04
C MET A 230 20.55 6.33 -14.27
N LEU A 231 19.34 6.45 -14.86
CA LEU A 231 18.65 7.72 -15.04
C LEU A 231 18.30 8.34 -13.69
N GLU A 232 17.80 7.55 -12.73
CA GLU A 232 17.52 8.02 -11.37
C GLU A 232 18.77 8.53 -10.65
N GLN A 233 19.90 7.83 -10.79
CA GLN A 233 21.18 8.31 -10.27
C GLN A 233 21.62 9.63 -10.92
N SER A 234 21.40 9.76 -12.23
CA SER A 234 21.78 10.96 -12.99
C SER A 234 20.90 12.14 -12.61
N ILE A 235 19.58 11.93 -12.50
CA ILE A 235 18.61 12.92 -11.99
C ILE A 235 19.03 13.36 -10.60
N ARG A 236 19.26 12.42 -9.67
CA ARG A 236 19.68 12.76 -8.30
C ARG A 236 21.01 13.51 -8.27
N PHE A 237 21.96 13.13 -9.11
CA PHE A 237 23.24 13.84 -9.24
C PHE A 237 23.05 15.29 -9.70
N GLU A 238 22.22 15.52 -10.72
CA GLU A 238 21.94 16.87 -11.20
C GLU A 238 21.09 17.68 -10.21
N THR A 239 20.13 17.07 -9.50
CA THR A 239 19.39 17.71 -8.41
C THR A 239 20.32 18.19 -7.30
N VAL A 240 21.24 17.33 -6.84
CA VAL A 240 22.23 17.68 -5.82
C VAL A 240 23.22 18.73 -6.34
N SER A 241 23.62 18.65 -7.60
CA SER A 241 24.49 19.65 -8.23
C SER A 241 23.80 21.02 -8.32
N ALA A 242 22.50 21.04 -8.61
CA ALA A 242 21.72 22.25 -8.66
C ALA A 242 21.39 22.81 -7.26
N SER A 243 21.31 21.97 -6.23
CA SER A 243 21.10 22.39 -4.84
C SER A 243 22.35 22.95 -4.16
N MET A 244 23.54 22.74 -4.73
CA MET A 244 24.76 23.39 -4.25
C MET A 244 24.68 24.89 -4.50
N GLY A 245 24.91 25.68 -3.45
CA GLY A 245 25.15 27.11 -3.60
C GLY A 245 26.49 27.33 -4.29
N GLU A 246 26.56 28.32 -5.16
CA GLU A 246 27.74 28.62 -5.97
C GLU A 246 27.99 30.12 -5.99
N ASP A 247 29.25 30.49 -5.81
CA ASP A 247 29.81 31.82 -5.98
C ASP A 247 31.04 31.72 -6.90
N ASP A 248 31.59 32.84 -7.38
CA ASP A 248 32.61 32.89 -8.45
C ASP A 248 33.83 31.98 -8.22
N THR A 249 34.15 31.66 -6.96
CA THR A 249 35.33 30.86 -6.60
C THR A 249 35.02 29.58 -5.84
N VAL A 250 33.85 29.48 -5.19
CA VAL A 250 33.52 28.40 -4.25
C VAL A 250 32.11 27.90 -4.45
N ALA A 251 31.93 26.60 -4.26
CA ALA A 251 30.63 25.96 -4.17
C ALA A 251 30.48 25.31 -2.79
N TRP A 252 29.29 25.35 -2.20
CA TRP A 252 29.04 24.77 -0.89
C TRP A 252 27.81 23.86 -0.87
N LEU A 253 27.82 22.93 0.07
CA LEU A 253 26.77 21.94 0.27
C LEU A 253 26.53 21.73 1.76
N SER A 254 25.26 21.66 2.15
CA SER A 254 24.84 21.31 3.50
C SER A 254 24.13 19.96 3.51
N GLY A 255 24.30 19.23 4.61
CA GLY A 255 23.63 17.96 4.80
C GLY A 255 23.92 17.34 6.17
N TYR A 256 23.62 16.07 6.30
CA TYR A 256 23.76 15.30 7.53
C TYR A 256 24.51 14.00 7.29
N LEU A 257 25.32 13.58 8.26
CA LEU A 257 25.98 12.29 8.25
C LEU A 257 25.97 11.63 9.64
N PRO A 258 25.94 10.29 9.73
CA PRO A 258 25.99 9.59 11.01
C PRO A 258 27.30 9.85 11.73
N ALA A 259 27.25 10.02 13.06
CA ALA A 259 28.44 10.26 13.87
C ALA A 259 29.51 9.16 13.72
N THR A 260 29.09 7.93 13.38
CA THR A 260 29.99 6.80 13.10
C THR A 260 30.80 6.96 11.81
N SER A 261 30.32 7.77 10.87
CA SER A 261 30.91 7.98 9.55
C SER A 261 31.75 9.26 9.46
N VAL A 262 31.89 9.99 10.57
CA VAL A 262 32.65 11.25 10.65
C VAL A 262 34.12 11.05 10.27
N GLU A 263 34.77 10.00 10.77
CA GLU A 263 36.20 9.79 10.49
C GLU A 263 36.43 9.46 9.01
N THR A 264 35.58 8.63 8.40
CA THR A 264 35.63 8.36 6.96
C THR A 264 35.42 9.63 6.13
N PHE A 265 34.54 10.53 6.57
CA PHE A 265 34.34 11.82 5.92
C PHE A 265 35.59 12.72 6.02
N LYS A 266 36.24 12.78 7.20
CA LYS A 266 37.47 13.57 7.39
C LYS A 266 38.61 13.08 6.52
N GLU A 267 38.79 11.77 6.39
CA GLU A 267 39.79 11.16 5.51
C GLU A 267 39.54 11.54 4.04
N LEU A 268 38.29 11.44 3.59
CA LEU A 268 37.87 11.84 2.24
C LEU A 268 38.14 13.33 1.98
N ALA A 269 37.67 14.20 2.87
CA ALA A 269 37.85 15.64 2.75
C ALA A 269 39.34 16.04 2.74
N SER A 270 40.17 15.36 3.55
CA SER A 270 41.62 15.59 3.58
C SER A 270 42.30 15.18 2.27
N SER A 271 41.90 14.04 1.69
CA SER A 271 42.46 13.55 0.43
C SER A 271 42.19 14.49 -0.76
N HIS A 272 41.04 15.16 -0.75
CA HIS A 272 40.63 16.10 -1.78
C HIS A 272 40.85 17.57 -1.42
N ARG A 273 41.38 17.86 -0.22
CA ARG A 273 41.65 19.24 0.29
C ARG A 273 40.40 20.12 0.37
N TRP A 274 39.27 19.56 0.79
CA TRP A 274 38.02 20.32 0.97
C TRP A 274 37.95 21.02 2.33
N GLY A 275 37.27 22.18 2.36
CA GLY A 275 36.91 22.84 3.62
C GLY A 275 35.61 22.25 4.17
N TYR A 276 35.53 21.97 5.46
CA TYR A 276 34.30 21.47 6.08
C TYR A 276 34.10 22.00 7.50
N VAL A 277 32.83 22.06 7.91
CA VAL A 277 32.40 22.31 9.29
C VAL A 277 31.48 21.17 9.72
N LEU A 278 31.71 20.64 10.92
CA LEU A 278 30.90 19.59 11.53
C LEU A 278 30.31 20.10 12.84
N ASP A 279 28.99 20.24 12.86
CA ASP A 279 28.25 20.73 14.02
C ASP A 279 27.26 19.67 14.54
N ASP A 280 26.89 19.79 15.80
CA ASP A 280 25.73 19.07 16.35
C ASP A 280 24.43 19.73 15.86
N PRO A 281 23.43 18.96 15.39
CA PRO A 281 22.14 19.51 14.98
C PRO A 281 21.50 20.33 16.10
N LYS A 282 21.11 21.58 15.80
CA LYS A 282 20.44 22.47 16.75
C LYS A 282 19.02 21.95 17.06
N GLU A 283 18.38 22.49 18.10
CA GLU A 283 17.01 22.08 18.44
C GLU A 283 15.99 22.38 17.35
N GLU A 284 16.25 23.41 16.54
CA GLU A 284 15.44 23.81 15.39
C GLU A 284 15.75 23.01 14.11
N ASP A 285 16.87 22.30 14.07
CA ASP A 285 17.22 21.45 12.93
C ASP A 285 16.43 20.13 12.99
N ASN A 286 15.90 19.70 11.85
CA ASN A 286 15.26 18.40 11.67
C ASN A 286 16.21 17.46 10.91
N PRO A 287 17.15 16.79 11.58
CA PRO A 287 18.05 15.84 10.93
C PRO A 287 17.31 14.56 10.50
N PRO A 288 17.80 13.86 9.46
CA PRO A 288 17.27 12.58 9.03
C PRO A 288 17.45 11.51 10.11
N THR A 289 16.52 10.56 10.16
CA THR A 289 16.56 9.45 11.11
C THR A 289 17.19 8.21 10.46
N GLN A 290 18.24 7.69 11.09
CA GLN A 290 18.75 6.35 10.81
C GLN A 290 18.50 5.45 12.03
N VAL A 291 17.63 4.45 11.86
CA VAL A 291 17.34 3.48 12.92
C VAL A 291 18.28 2.29 12.78
N LYS A 292 19.21 2.11 13.74
CA LYS A 292 20.04 0.91 13.83
C LYS A 292 19.40 -0.08 14.78
N ASN A 293 18.75 -1.08 14.20
CA ASN A 293 18.11 -2.16 14.94
C ASN A 293 19.03 -3.37 15.09
N SER A 294 18.97 -4.05 16.24
CA SER A 294 19.59 -5.36 16.40
C SER A 294 18.86 -6.38 15.51
N ARG A 295 19.49 -7.52 15.22
CA ARG A 295 18.90 -8.54 14.32
C ARG A 295 17.49 -8.99 14.74
N TRP A 296 17.21 -8.97 16.04
CA TRP A 296 15.90 -9.33 16.60
C TRP A 296 14.86 -8.22 16.44
N VAL A 297 15.29 -6.96 16.55
CA VAL A 297 14.39 -5.80 16.42
C VAL A 297 14.16 -5.46 14.95
N SER A 298 15.12 -5.71 14.06
CA SER A 298 15.00 -5.41 12.62
C SER A 298 13.89 -6.21 11.92
N ILE A 299 13.37 -7.24 12.58
CA ILE A 299 12.25 -8.07 12.10
C ILE A 299 11.02 -7.21 11.81
N ILE A 300 10.80 -6.11 12.57
CA ILE A 300 9.63 -5.24 12.38
C ILE A 300 9.76 -4.27 11.20
N GLY A 301 10.97 -4.10 10.64
CA GLY A 301 11.25 -3.12 9.57
C GLY A 301 10.22 -3.11 8.43
N PRO A 302 9.86 -4.27 7.84
CA PRO A 302 8.86 -4.32 6.78
C PRO A 302 7.49 -3.74 7.16
N VAL A 303 7.09 -3.79 8.44
CA VAL A 303 5.83 -3.18 8.88
C VAL A 303 5.94 -1.66 8.83
N PHE A 304 7.04 -1.07 9.32
CA PHE A 304 7.26 0.37 9.22
C PHE A 304 7.39 0.83 7.76
N ASP A 305 8.04 0.05 6.91
CA ASP A 305 8.16 0.34 5.47
C ASP A 305 6.79 0.36 4.78
N ILE A 306 5.89 -0.59 5.11
CA ILE A 306 4.52 -0.64 4.58
C ILE A 306 3.68 0.54 5.08
N LEU A 307 3.90 0.96 6.33
CA LEU A 307 3.18 2.07 6.94
C LEU A 307 3.71 3.44 6.49
N GLY A 308 4.91 3.48 5.92
CA GLY A 308 5.57 4.72 5.51
C GLY A 308 5.90 5.64 6.68
N THR A 309 6.02 5.09 7.91
CA THR A 309 6.26 5.88 9.12
C THR A 309 7.70 5.77 9.57
N VAL A 310 8.30 6.91 9.90
CA VAL A 310 9.68 7.01 10.39
C VAL A 310 9.64 7.82 11.68
N PRO A 311 10.23 7.31 12.78
CA PRO A 311 10.29 8.08 14.00
C PRO A 311 11.14 9.34 13.78
N GLY A 312 10.74 10.45 14.39
CA GLY A 312 11.54 11.66 14.44
C GLY A 312 12.90 11.40 15.11
N TYR A 313 13.94 12.12 14.71
CA TYR A 313 15.30 11.91 15.21
C TYR A 313 15.41 12.02 16.74
N ARG A 314 14.58 12.88 17.35
CA ARG A 314 14.52 13.09 18.81
C ARG A 314 13.44 12.25 19.51
N GLU A 315 12.69 11.45 18.76
CA GLU A 315 11.60 10.61 19.29
C GLU A 315 12.12 9.30 19.91
N TYR A 316 11.22 8.45 20.41
CA TYR A 316 11.60 7.11 20.88
C TYR A 316 11.75 6.15 19.70
N ASP A 317 12.76 5.30 19.78
CA ASP A 317 12.76 4.06 19.01
C ASP A 317 11.90 3.01 19.73
N ILE A 318 10.66 2.85 19.27
CA ILE A 318 9.72 1.87 19.85
C ILE A 318 9.78 0.52 19.15
N SER A 319 10.71 0.28 18.23
CA SER A 319 10.70 -0.89 17.34
C SER A 319 10.56 -2.23 18.08
N MET A 320 11.25 -2.38 19.22
CA MET A 320 11.19 -3.61 20.03
C MET A 320 9.81 -3.83 20.66
N TRP A 321 9.27 -2.79 21.31
CA TRP A 321 7.96 -2.86 21.96
C TRP A 321 6.84 -3.02 20.93
N PHE A 322 6.95 -2.30 19.81
CA PHE A 322 6.06 -2.44 18.67
C PHE A 322 6.04 -3.89 18.19
N LEU A 323 7.20 -4.52 17.95
CA LEU A 323 7.27 -5.92 17.51
C LEU A 323 6.55 -6.87 18.47
N MET A 324 6.79 -6.72 19.77
CA MET A 324 6.21 -7.57 20.81
C MET A 324 4.68 -7.45 20.87
N PHE A 325 4.15 -6.23 20.99
CA PHE A 325 2.70 -6.00 21.07
C PHE A 325 2.01 -6.27 19.73
N PHE A 326 2.62 -5.89 18.60
CA PHE A 326 2.09 -6.20 17.27
C PHE A 326 1.97 -7.71 17.05
N SER A 327 2.97 -8.50 17.44
CA SER A 327 2.89 -9.96 17.33
C SER A 327 1.76 -10.54 18.19
N LEU A 328 1.55 -10.00 19.39
CA LEU A 328 0.46 -10.41 20.26
C LEU A 328 -0.91 -10.02 19.67
N PHE A 329 -1.07 -8.79 19.18
CA PHE A 329 -2.31 -8.32 18.56
C PHE A 329 -2.64 -9.08 17.27
N PHE A 330 -1.63 -9.37 16.46
CA PHE A 330 -1.77 -10.22 15.29
C PHE A 330 -2.32 -11.60 15.68
N ALA A 331 -1.73 -12.22 16.70
CA ALA A 331 -2.15 -13.53 17.18
C ALA A 331 -3.61 -13.51 17.67
N MET A 332 -4.00 -12.49 18.44
CA MET A 332 -5.36 -12.35 18.96
C MET A 332 -6.41 -12.07 17.88
N ILE A 333 -6.08 -11.19 16.91
CA ILE A 333 -6.98 -10.84 15.81
C ILE A 333 -7.19 -12.02 14.86
N VAL A 334 -6.11 -12.72 14.49
CA VAL A 334 -6.20 -13.91 13.64
C VAL A 334 -6.93 -15.03 14.38
N GLY A 335 -6.61 -15.23 15.67
CA GLY A 335 -7.41 -16.01 16.60
C GLY A 335 -7.44 -17.53 16.36
N ASP A 336 -6.86 -18.02 15.26
CA ASP A 336 -6.96 -19.42 14.81
C ASP A 336 -5.58 -20.03 14.55
N GLY A 337 -5.33 -21.18 15.19
CA GLY A 337 -4.06 -21.90 15.08
C GLY A 337 -3.82 -22.48 13.70
N ALA A 338 -4.88 -22.89 13.00
CA ALA A 338 -4.78 -23.42 11.64
C ALA A 338 -4.34 -22.33 10.64
N TYR A 339 -4.84 -21.10 10.81
CA TYR A 339 -4.39 -19.97 9.99
C TYR A 339 -2.92 -19.63 10.26
N GLY A 340 -2.50 -19.72 11.52
CA GLY A 340 -1.08 -19.62 11.87
C GLY A 340 -0.21 -20.67 11.17
N VAL A 341 -0.67 -21.92 11.08
CA VAL A 341 0.01 -22.98 10.30
C VAL A 341 0.04 -22.67 8.80
N ILE A 342 -1.05 -22.15 8.23
CA ILE A 342 -1.09 -21.73 6.82
C ILE A 342 -0.04 -20.64 6.56
N PHE A 343 0.05 -19.62 7.43
CA PHE A 343 1.07 -18.58 7.34
C PHE A 343 2.49 -19.13 7.49
N LEU A 344 2.69 -20.11 8.39
CA LEU A 344 3.98 -20.77 8.59
C LEU A 344 4.42 -21.52 7.32
N ILE A 345 3.52 -22.29 6.71
CA ILE A 345 3.77 -23.01 5.45
C ILE A 345 4.07 -22.02 4.32
N ALA A 346 3.27 -20.95 4.20
CA ALA A 346 3.52 -19.90 3.22
C ALA A 346 4.92 -19.27 3.40
N GLY A 347 5.31 -18.98 4.64
CA GLY A 347 6.65 -18.49 4.97
C GLY A 347 7.75 -19.46 4.57
N LEU A 348 7.58 -20.76 4.80
CA LEU A 348 8.54 -21.79 4.43
C LEU A 348 8.70 -21.89 2.90
N LEU A 349 7.60 -21.81 2.15
CA LEU A 349 7.61 -21.84 0.69
C LEU A 349 8.33 -20.61 0.11
N ILE A 350 8.07 -19.42 0.67
CA ILE A 350 8.74 -18.18 0.27
C ILE A 350 10.24 -18.25 0.61
N HIS A 351 10.59 -18.71 1.81
CA HIS A 351 11.97 -18.91 2.23
C HIS A 351 12.73 -19.83 1.26
N ARG A 352 12.12 -20.96 0.89
CA ARG A 352 12.70 -21.93 -0.04
C ARG A 352 12.91 -21.32 -1.44
N LYS A 353 11.98 -20.48 -1.90
CA LYS A 353 12.08 -19.80 -3.20
C LYS A 353 13.19 -18.75 -3.21
N MET A 354 13.33 -17.98 -2.13
CA MET A 354 14.28 -16.87 -2.05
C MET A 354 15.71 -17.28 -1.67
N ARG A 355 15.93 -18.52 -1.18
CA ARG A 355 17.22 -19.08 -0.72
C ARG A 355 17.93 -18.30 0.41
N LYS A 356 17.43 -17.12 0.81
CA LYS A 356 17.83 -16.33 1.97
C LYS A 356 16.60 -15.80 2.68
N ALA A 357 16.57 -15.89 4.01
CA ALA A 357 15.53 -15.27 4.82
C ALA A 357 15.76 -13.75 4.89
N ASN A 358 14.81 -12.97 4.38
CA ASN A 358 14.74 -11.54 4.67
C ASN A 358 13.90 -11.30 5.95
N ASN A 359 13.97 -10.11 6.53
CA ASN A 359 13.23 -9.72 7.73
C ASN A 359 11.72 -9.97 7.59
N ALA A 360 11.15 -9.82 6.39
CA ALA A 360 9.74 -10.11 6.13
C ALA A 360 9.37 -11.60 6.33
N VAL A 361 10.26 -12.53 5.96
CA VAL A 361 10.05 -13.97 6.15
C VAL A 361 10.16 -14.32 7.63
N ILE A 362 11.13 -13.73 8.33
CA ILE A 362 11.31 -13.93 9.77
C ILE A 362 10.11 -13.38 10.54
N LEU A 363 9.62 -12.20 10.16
CA LEU A 363 8.41 -11.60 10.71
C LEU A 363 7.22 -12.54 10.52
N LEU A 364 7.03 -13.06 9.30
CA LEU A 364 5.96 -14.02 9.04
C LEU A 364 6.06 -15.26 9.95
N TYR A 365 7.27 -15.77 10.22
CA TYR A 365 7.45 -16.85 11.19
C TYR A 365 7.07 -16.46 12.62
N VAL A 366 7.50 -15.29 13.09
CA VAL A 366 7.16 -14.78 14.43
C VAL A 366 5.65 -14.66 14.58
N LEU A 367 4.98 -14.03 13.62
CA LEU A 367 3.53 -13.85 13.59
C LEU A 367 2.79 -15.20 13.52
N SER A 368 3.28 -16.13 12.68
CA SER A 368 2.69 -17.46 12.55
C SER A 368 2.78 -18.26 13.84
N ILE A 369 3.96 -18.28 14.48
CA ILE A 369 4.16 -18.98 15.75
C ILE A 369 3.29 -18.36 16.84
N ALA A 370 3.21 -17.03 16.92
CA ALA A 370 2.34 -16.35 17.87
C ALA A 370 0.86 -16.72 17.66
N SER A 371 0.37 -16.73 16.42
CA SER A 371 -1.00 -17.17 16.10
C SER A 371 -1.25 -18.64 16.43
N ILE A 372 -0.28 -19.54 16.19
CA ILE A 372 -0.39 -20.95 16.57
C ILE A 372 -0.48 -21.10 18.08
N VAL A 373 0.39 -20.41 18.84
CA VAL A 373 0.36 -20.43 20.30
C VAL A 373 -0.96 -19.90 20.82
N TRP A 374 -1.43 -18.75 20.30
CA TRP A 374 -2.71 -18.19 20.70
C TRP A 374 -3.89 -19.10 20.37
N GLY A 375 -3.96 -19.63 19.14
CA GLY A 375 -5.00 -20.57 18.73
C GLY A 375 -4.98 -21.89 19.52
N ALA A 376 -3.81 -22.37 19.90
CA ALA A 376 -3.67 -23.54 20.77
C ALA A 376 -4.19 -23.24 22.20
N VAL A 377 -3.87 -22.07 22.73
CA VAL A 377 -4.30 -21.63 24.07
C VAL A 377 -5.81 -21.34 24.13
N THR A 378 -6.42 -20.80 23.07
CA THR A 378 -7.86 -20.55 22.98
C THR A 378 -8.66 -21.76 22.43
N GLY A 379 -7.98 -22.80 21.97
CA GLY A 379 -8.59 -24.02 21.42
C GLY A 379 -9.22 -23.85 20.04
N THR A 380 -8.82 -22.85 19.26
CA THR A 380 -9.44 -22.53 17.96
C THR A 380 -8.62 -23.07 16.80
N TRP A 381 -9.19 -24.03 16.06
CA TRP A 381 -8.63 -24.63 14.86
C TRP A 381 -9.69 -24.70 13.76
N PHE A 382 -9.50 -23.94 12.68
CA PHE A 382 -10.49 -23.74 11.61
C PHE A 382 -11.89 -23.34 12.11
N GLY A 383 -12.02 -22.77 13.32
CA GLY A 383 -13.31 -22.54 13.96
C GLY A 383 -14.20 -23.79 14.12
N SER A 384 -13.60 -24.99 14.21
CA SER A 384 -14.34 -26.25 14.34
C SER A 384 -14.18 -26.88 15.73
N LYS A 385 -15.31 -27.06 16.43
CA LYS A 385 -15.37 -27.78 17.72
C LYS A 385 -14.96 -29.25 17.58
N ALA A 386 -15.32 -29.87 16.45
CA ALA A 386 -15.05 -31.28 16.18
C ALA A 386 -13.54 -31.60 16.12
N ILE A 387 -12.71 -30.67 15.66
CA ILE A 387 -11.25 -30.86 15.63
C ILE A 387 -10.68 -30.93 17.05
N LEU A 388 -11.20 -30.10 17.95
CA LEU A 388 -10.79 -30.08 19.35
C LEU A 388 -11.27 -31.32 20.12
N GLU A 389 -12.46 -31.84 19.80
CA GLU A 389 -12.98 -33.10 20.34
C GLU A 389 -12.21 -34.33 19.83
N ALA A 390 -11.79 -34.31 18.56
CA ALA A 390 -11.08 -35.43 17.93
C ALA A 390 -9.61 -35.57 18.40
N VAL A 391 -8.99 -34.51 18.92
CA VAL A 391 -7.57 -34.50 19.30
C VAL A 391 -7.39 -34.14 20.78
N PRO A 392 -7.31 -35.14 21.69
CA PRO A 392 -7.18 -34.92 23.14
C PRO A 392 -5.94 -34.11 23.55
N PHE A 393 -4.86 -34.18 22.76
CA PHE A 393 -3.65 -33.40 22.99
C PHE A 393 -3.89 -31.89 22.84
N LEU A 394 -4.78 -31.47 21.93
CA LEU A 394 -5.10 -30.05 21.77
C LEU A 394 -5.87 -29.53 22.99
N GLN A 395 -6.77 -30.34 23.58
CA GLN A 395 -7.53 -29.96 24.78
C GLN A 395 -6.65 -29.69 26.00
N THR A 396 -5.51 -30.39 26.12
CA THR A 396 -4.57 -30.21 27.25
C THR A 396 -3.75 -28.93 27.14
N LEU A 397 -3.65 -28.34 25.94
CA LEU A 397 -2.97 -27.07 25.69
C LEU A 397 -3.89 -25.84 25.87
N VAL A 398 -5.21 -26.06 25.90
CA VAL A 398 -6.20 -24.98 26.07
C VAL A 398 -6.21 -24.51 27.51
N ILE A 399 -6.21 -23.20 27.72
CA ILE A 399 -6.50 -22.61 29.03
C ILE A 399 -8.02 -22.47 29.14
N PRO A 400 -8.71 -23.22 30.04
CA PRO A 400 -10.17 -23.29 30.07
C PRO A 400 -10.86 -21.92 30.14
N GLN A 401 -10.27 -20.98 30.87
CA GLN A 401 -10.83 -19.65 31.12
C GLN A 401 -10.83 -18.72 29.88
N ILE A 402 -10.01 -19.02 28.87
CA ILE A 402 -9.92 -18.24 27.61
C ILE A 402 -10.22 -19.11 26.39
N SER A 403 -10.84 -20.28 26.62
CA SER A 403 -11.30 -21.16 25.56
C SER A 403 -12.44 -20.50 24.79
N ASN A 404 -12.36 -20.58 23.46
CA ASN A 404 -13.46 -20.19 22.58
C ASN A 404 -14.61 -21.22 22.55
N TYR A 405 -14.40 -22.39 23.15
CA TYR A 405 -15.39 -23.45 23.35
C TYR A 405 -15.48 -23.82 24.84
N PRO A 406 -16.01 -22.94 25.70
CA PRO A 406 -16.02 -23.15 27.14
C PRO A 406 -16.95 -24.29 27.59
N GLU A 407 -17.93 -24.66 26.77
CA GLU A 407 -18.81 -25.83 26.98
C GLU A 407 -18.04 -27.15 27.16
N LEU A 408 -16.87 -27.28 26.51
CA LEU A 408 -16.03 -28.48 26.63
C LEU A 408 -15.38 -28.63 28.01
N PHE A 409 -15.31 -27.53 28.78
CA PHE A 409 -14.65 -27.46 30.07
C PHE A 409 -15.63 -27.17 31.22
N GLY A 410 -16.94 -27.18 30.96
CA GLY A 410 -17.98 -26.91 31.96
C GLY A 410 -18.05 -25.45 32.40
N LEU A 411 -17.62 -24.51 31.56
CA LEU A 411 -17.65 -23.08 31.84
C LEU A 411 -18.73 -22.37 31.02
N ASP A 412 -19.28 -21.29 31.59
CA ASP A 412 -20.24 -20.43 30.89
C ASP A 412 -19.54 -19.57 29.83
N ALA A 413 -20.20 -19.39 28.69
CA ALA A 413 -19.68 -18.59 27.57
C ALA A 413 -19.39 -17.13 27.96
N THR A 414 -20.20 -16.57 28.87
CA THR A 414 -20.04 -15.20 29.38
C THR A 414 -18.75 -15.05 30.19
N THR A 415 -18.43 -16.03 31.04
CA THR A 415 -17.21 -16.01 31.86
C THR A 415 -15.94 -16.07 31.01
N ALA A 416 -15.93 -16.91 29.97
CA ALA A 416 -14.79 -17.01 29.06
C ALA A 416 -14.61 -15.71 28.25
N GLN A 417 -15.69 -15.16 27.68
CA GLN A 417 -15.65 -13.89 26.95
C GLN A 417 -15.17 -12.74 27.83
N ASN A 418 -15.69 -12.65 29.07
CA ASN A 418 -15.26 -11.65 30.04
C ASN A 418 -13.77 -11.76 30.37
N THR A 419 -13.24 -12.98 30.46
CA THR A 419 -11.81 -13.20 30.73
C THR A 419 -10.93 -12.75 29.55
N VAL A 420 -11.34 -13.01 28.31
CA VAL A 420 -10.61 -12.52 27.12
C VAL A 420 -10.69 -11.00 26.99
N MET A 421 -11.85 -10.39 27.28
CA MET A 421 -11.98 -8.93 27.34
C MET A 421 -11.08 -8.33 28.43
N GLN A 422 -11.07 -8.93 29.62
CA GLN A 422 -10.18 -8.52 30.71
C GLN A 422 -8.71 -8.61 30.28
N PHE A 423 -8.30 -9.69 29.61
CA PHE A 423 -6.96 -9.82 29.07
C PHE A 423 -6.63 -8.70 28.06
N CYS A 424 -7.54 -8.35 27.16
CA CYS A 424 -7.34 -7.24 26.22
C CYS A 424 -7.11 -5.90 26.95
N PHE A 425 -7.90 -5.63 28.00
CA PHE A 425 -7.72 -4.43 28.82
C PHE A 425 -6.41 -4.46 29.61
N ILE A 426 -6.01 -5.61 30.18
CA ILE A 426 -4.71 -5.76 30.85
C ILE A 426 -3.57 -5.42 29.88
N VAL A 427 -3.59 -5.99 28.68
CA VAL A 427 -2.55 -5.74 27.67
C VAL A 427 -2.52 -4.28 27.27
N GLY A 428 -3.69 -3.65 27.08
CA GLY A 428 -3.77 -2.23 26.75
C GLY A 428 -3.26 -1.30 27.84
N THR A 429 -3.66 -1.55 29.09
CA THR A 429 -3.15 -0.82 30.25
C THR A 429 -1.65 -1.03 30.40
N LEU A 430 -1.14 -2.25 30.27
CA LEU A 430 0.30 -2.53 30.31
C LEU A 430 1.07 -1.77 29.22
N GLN A 431 0.53 -1.71 27.99
CA GLN A 431 1.13 -0.97 26.90
C GLN A 431 1.16 0.55 27.17
N LEU A 432 0.06 1.12 27.66
CA LEU A 432 -0.04 2.54 28.01
C LEU A 432 0.82 2.91 29.24
N SER A 433 0.83 2.08 30.28
CA SER A 433 1.66 2.27 31.47
C SER A 433 3.16 2.15 31.14
N LEU A 434 3.52 1.28 30.19
CA LEU A 434 4.88 1.21 29.66
C LEU A 434 5.30 2.52 28.95
N ALA A 435 4.40 3.15 28.19
CA ALA A 435 4.67 4.46 27.58
C ALA A 435 4.99 5.52 28.65
N CYS A 436 4.19 5.58 29.72
CA CYS A 436 4.45 6.47 30.85
C CYS A 436 5.79 6.14 31.53
N ALA A 437 6.09 4.86 31.77
CA ALA A 437 7.36 4.44 32.37
C ALA A 437 8.57 4.86 31.54
N MET A 438 8.48 4.78 30.21
CA MET A 438 9.53 5.25 29.30
C MET A 438 9.73 6.77 29.40
N ASN A 439 8.64 7.55 29.48
CA ASN A 439 8.68 9.00 29.68
C ASN A 439 9.31 9.40 31.02
N ILE A 440 8.93 8.72 32.10
CA ILE A 440 9.51 8.90 33.43
C ILE A 440 11.02 8.68 33.39
N HIS A 441 11.46 7.55 32.82
CA HIS A 441 12.89 7.21 32.75
C HIS A 441 13.71 8.27 32.00
N ARG A 442 13.19 8.77 30.86
CA ARG A 442 13.87 9.79 30.05
C ARG A 442 13.95 11.15 30.77
N LYS A 443 12.87 11.59 31.40
CA LYS A 443 12.79 12.90 32.07
C LYS A 443 13.55 12.95 33.39
N ILE A 444 13.56 11.85 34.15
CA ILE A 444 14.43 11.71 35.34
C ILE A 444 15.89 11.88 34.97
N GLY A 445 16.33 11.30 33.84
CA GLY A 445 17.69 11.47 33.33
C GLY A 445 18.07 12.93 33.02
N LYS A 446 17.09 13.77 32.69
CA LYS A 446 17.26 15.21 32.40
C LYS A 446 17.01 16.11 33.63
N LYS A 447 16.75 15.54 34.81
CA LYS A 447 16.33 16.25 36.04
C LYS A 447 15.12 17.17 35.83
N ASP A 448 14.20 16.75 34.95
CA ASP A 448 12.99 17.49 34.67
C ASP A 448 11.90 17.16 35.69
N LEU A 449 11.32 18.19 36.32
CA LEU A 449 10.24 18.04 37.32
C LEU A 449 8.94 17.56 36.67
N SER A 450 8.80 17.70 35.35
CA SER A 450 7.67 17.16 34.57
C SER A 450 7.56 15.64 34.65
N ALA A 451 8.59 14.91 35.12
CA ALA A 451 8.52 13.47 35.36
C ALA A 451 7.46 13.09 36.41
N VAL A 452 7.16 13.98 37.37
CA VAL A 452 6.11 13.75 38.38
C VAL A 452 4.72 13.74 37.74
N ALA A 453 4.51 14.51 36.66
CA ALA A 453 3.27 14.45 35.89
C ALA A 453 3.10 13.10 35.19
N ASP A 454 4.16 12.50 34.66
CA ASP A 454 4.06 11.16 34.05
C ASP A 454 3.77 10.06 35.08
N ILE A 455 4.23 10.22 36.33
CA ILE A 455 3.82 9.36 37.46
C ILE A 455 2.32 9.54 37.74
N GLY A 456 1.83 10.79 37.71
CA GLY A 456 0.40 11.10 37.79
C GLY A 456 -0.40 10.41 36.69
N TRP A 457 0.08 10.45 35.44
CA TRP A 457 -0.52 9.72 34.31
C TRP A 457 -0.53 8.21 34.50
N LEU A 458 0.55 7.62 35.01
CA LEU A 458 0.62 6.19 35.29
C LEU A 458 -0.43 5.77 36.33
N LEU A 459 -0.53 6.51 37.45
CA LEU A 459 -1.55 6.27 38.48
C LEU A 459 -2.97 6.41 37.92
N MET A 460 -3.22 7.42 37.07
CA MET A 460 -4.53 7.58 36.43
C MET A 460 -4.85 6.43 35.49
N ILE A 461 -3.92 6.01 34.64
CA ILE A 461 -4.15 4.89 33.70
C ILE A 461 -4.48 3.60 34.44
N ASP A 462 -3.71 3.28 35.49
CA ASP A 462 -3.93 2.07 36.28
C ASP A 462 -5.26 2.13 37.05
N ALA A 463 -5.68 3.31 37.53
CA ALA A 463 -6.97 3.49 38.18
C ALA A 463 -8.15 3.47 37.18
N LEU A 464 -8.00 4.10 36.02
CA LEU A 464 -9.00 4.10 34.95
C LEU A 464 -9.24 2.69 34.40
N TYR A 465 -8.22 1.82 34.40
CA TYR A 465 -8.39 0.40 34.07
C TYR A 465 -9.42 -0.29 34.97
N PHE A 466 -9.37 -0.09 36.29
CA PHE A 466 -10.36 -0.67 37.19
C PHE A 466 -11.76 -0.10 36.96
N LEU A 467 -11.87 1.18 36.58
CA LEU A 467 -13.13 1.79 36.17
C LEU A 467 -13.68 1.13 34.88
N VAL A 468 -12.83 0.87 33.89
CA VAL A 468 -13.21 0.17 32.65
C VAL A 468 -13.71 -1.25 32.95
N LEU A 469 -13.02 -1.99 33.83
CA LEU A 469 -13.47 -3.33 34.25
C LEU A 469 -14.84 -3.32 34.91
N MET A 470 -15.09 -2.35 35.79
CA MET A 470 -16.40 -2.16 36.42
C MET A 470 -17.48 -1.87 35.37
N LEU A 471 -17.20 -0.99 34.40
CA LEU A 471 -18.19 -0.57 33.41
C LEU A 471 -18.51 -1.64 32.36
N VAL A 472 -17.49 -2.38 31.89
CA VAL A 472 -17.66 -3.34 30.78
C VAL A 472 -18.00 -4.73 31.28
N ILE A 473 -17.34 -5.20 32.33
CA ILE A 473 -17.42 -6.59 32.82
C ILE A 473 -18.26 -6.68 34.10
N SER A 474 -18.75 -5.55 34.63
CA SER A 474 -19.48 -5.49 35.91
C SER A 474 -18.67 -6.04 37.08
N ALA A 475 -17.34 -5.87 37.06
CA ALA A 475 -16.47 -6.27 38.14
C ALA A 475 -16.73 -5.44 39.41
N GLN A 476 -16.70 -6.09 40.58
CA GLN A 476 -16.85 -5.39 41.86
C GLN A 476 -15.55 -4.65 42.20
N VAL A 477 -15.60 -3.33 42.16
CA VAL A 477 -14.45 -2.44 42.42
C VAL A 477 -14.87 -1.37 43.41
N ASP A 478 -13.96 -1.01 44.33
CA ASP A 478 -14.16 0.12 45.22
C ASP A 478 -14.05 1.45 44.46
N VAL A 479 -15.21 2.03 44.14
CA VAL A 479 -15.34 3.28 43.39
C VAL A 479 -14.68 4.46 44.14
N THR A 480 -14.72 4.45 45.48
CA THR A 480 -14.12 5.50 46.30
C THR A 480 -12.61 5.44 46.17
N MET A 481 -12.01 4.25 46.27
CA MET A 481 -10.58 4.07 46.05
C MET A 481 -10.16 4.53 44.64
N VAL A 482 -10.84 4.06 43.60
CA VAL A 482 -10.51 4.44 42.22
C VAL A 482 -10.62 5.95 42.00
N GLY A 483 -11.71 6.57 42.46
CA GLY A 483 -11.92 8.01 42.33
C GLY A 483 -10.84 8.84 43.03
N THR A 484 -10.39 8.40 44.22
CA THR A 484 -9.30 9.09 44.93
C THR A 484 -7.96 8.99 44.20
N VAL A 485 -7.60 7.82 43.66
CA VAL A 485 -6.35 7.63 42.92
C VAL A 485 -6.34 8.42 41.62
N VAL A 486 -7.46 8.42 40.87
CA VAL A 486 -7.61 9.27 39.68
C VAL A 486 -7.48 10.75 40.05
N GLY A 487 -8.13 11.20 41.13
CA GLY A 487 -8.04 12.58 41.60
C GLY A 487 -6.62 13.00 41.97
N VAL A 488 -5.89 12.14 42.70
CA VAL A 488 -4.48 12.39 43.05
C VAL A 488 -3.62 12.46 41.79
N GLY A 489 -3.77 11.51 40.86
CA GLY A 489 -3.04 11.52 39.60
C GLY A 489 -3.33 12.76 38.76
N PHE A 490 -4.59 13.18 38.68
CA PHE A 490 -5.01 14.40 37.98
C PHE A 490 -4.37 15.65 38.58
N VAL A 491 -4.37 15.78 39.91
CA VAL A 491 -3.72 16.90 40.60
C VAL A 491 -2.22 16.91 40.31
N LEU A 492 -1.54 15.76 40.35
CA LEU A 492 -0.11 15.68 40.03
C LEU A 492 0.18 16.12 38.59
N VAL A 493 -0.65 15.73 37.61
CA VAL A 493 -0.48 16.18 36.23
C VAL A 493 -0.70 17.68 36.09
N VAL A 494 -1.74 18.24 36.71
CA VAL A 494 -2.01 19.68 36.65
C VAL A 494 -0.90 20.48 37.31
N LEU A 495 -0.37 20.03 38.46
CA LEU A 495 0.66 20.77 39.19
C LEU A 495 2.02 20.74 38.49
N PHE A 496 2.41 19.59 37.91
CA PHE A 496 3.77 19.37 37.40
C PHE A 496 3.86 19.29 35.86
N GLY A 497 2.74 19.22 35.15
CA GLY A 497 2.71 19.00 33.70
C GLY A 497 3.35 20.14 32.88
N ALA A 498 3.24 21.37 33.36
CA ALA A 498 3.83 22.55 32.71
C ALA A 498 5.20 22.95 33.30
N GLN A 499 5.79 22.12 34.17
CA GLN A 499 7.01 22.44 34.89
C GLN A 499 8.25 21.85 34.21
N GLY A 500 8.56 22.37 33.02
CA GLY A 500 9.75 21.99 32.25
C GLY A 500 11.07 22.59 32.76
N PRO A 501 12.21 22.21 32.17
CA PRO A 501 13.54 22.66 32.60
C PRO A 501 13.67 24.19 32.53
N GLY A 502 14.04 24.82 33.64
CA GLY A 502 14.26 26.28 33.72
C GLY A 502 13.02 27.13 33.97
N ILE A 503 11.82 26.54 34.11
CA ILE A 503 10.58 27.27 34.40
C ILE A 503 10.41 27.42 35.93
N PRO A 504 10.18 28.65 36.46
CA PRO A 504 9.86 28.85 37.88
C PRO A 504 8.56 28.15 38.27
N PHE A 505 8.50 27.54 39.46
CA PHE A 505 7.34 26.80 39.96
C PHE A 505 6.02 27.56 39.82
N GLY A 506 5.99 28.86 40.16
CA GLY A 506 4.77 29.67 40.04
C GLY A 506 4.26 29.86 38.61
N LYS A 507 5.16 29.97 37.61
CA LYS A 507 4.77 30.03 36.19
C LYS A 507 4.33 28.65 35.68
N GLY A 508 4.97 27.58 36.15
CA GLY A 508 4.54 26.20 35.89
C GLY A 508 3.13 25.93 36.43
N LEU A 509 2.83 26.34 37.67
CA LEU A 509 1.51 26.20 38.27
C LEU A 509 0.43 26.98 37.50
N ALA A 510 0.73 28.21 37.10
CA ALA A 510 -0.18 29.01 36.26
C ALA A 510 -0.43 28.36 34.89
N GLY A 511 0.61 27.81 34.26
CA GLY A 511 0.51 27.06 33.01
C GLY A 511 -0.29 25.76 33.17
N GLY A 512 -0.11 25.04 34.26
CA GLY A 512 -0.87 23.85 34.61
C GLY A 512 -2.35 24.14 34.84
N ALA A 513 -2.66 25.21 35.57
CA ALA A 513 -4.03 25.69 35.76
C ALA A 513 -4.69 26.12 34.44
N ALA A 514 -3.96 26.81 33.56
CA ALA A 514 -4.42 27.15 32.22
C ALA A 514 -4.66 25.89 31.35
N GLY A 515 -3.85 24.85 31.54
CA GLY A 515 -3.98 23.53 30.90
C GLY A 515 -4.90 22.54 31.63
N LEU A 516 -5.72 22.98 32.60
CA LEU A 516 -6.58 22.07 33.35
C LEU A 516 -7.63 21.42 32.44
N PHE A 517 -8.23 22.21 31.55
CA PHE A 517 -9.24 21.70 30.60
C PHE A 517 -8.63 20.70 29.61
N THR A 518 -7.43 20.95 29.10
CA THR A 518 -6.74 20.01 28.20
C THR A 518 -6.35 18.72 28.93
N THR A 519 -5.87 18.83 30.17
CA THR A 519 -5.56 17.65 31.02
C THR A 519 -6.82 16.81 31.28
N PHE A 520 -7.96 17.46 31.52
CA PHE A 520 -9.25 16.78 31.67
C PHE A 520 -9.67 16.05 30.40
N LEU A 521 -9.58 16.70 29.23
CA LEU A 521 -9.85 16.05 27.94
C LEU A 521 -8.90 14.88 27.68
N ASN A 522 -7.61 15.02 27.99
CA ASN A 522 -6.63 13.95 27.84
C ASN A 522 -6.92 12.76 28.78
N SER A 523 -7.47 13.01 29.97
CA SER A 523 -7.89 11.95 30.90
C SER A 523 -9.06 11.14 30.34
N ILE A 524 -10.03 11.81 29.71
CA ILE A 524 -11.12 11.15 28.97
C ILE A 524 -10.56 10.36 27.78
N SER A 525 -9.60 10.93 27.05
CA SER A 525 -8.93 10.23 25.95
C SER A 525 -8.19 8.99 26.44
N ALA A 526 -7.50 9.04 27.59
CA ALA A 526 -6.81 7.87 28.16
C ALA A 526 -7.80 6.75 28.50
N PHE A 527 -8.95 7.09 29.09
CA PHE A 527 -10.04 6.14 29.31
C PHE A 527 -10.54 5.51 28.00
N SER A 528 -10.76 6.33 26.96
CA SER A 528 -11.16 5.86 25.62
C SER A 528 -10.09 4.97 24.96
N ASN A 529 -8.81 5.28 25.18
CA ASN A 529 -7.68 4.50 24.66
C ASN A 529 -7.65 3.10 25.29
N ILE A 530 -7.89 2.97 26.61
CA ILE A 530 -8.00 1.65 27.28
C ILE A 530 -9.19 0.87 26.70
N ILE A 531 -10.37 1.50 26.58
CA ILE A 531 -11.56 0.85 26.01
C ILE A 531 -11.29 0.36 24.58
N SER A 532 -10.52 1.09 23.79
CA SER A 532 -10.24 0.75 22.39
C SER A 532 -9.60 -0.63 22.20
N TYR A 533 -8.95 -1.19 23.23
CA TYR A 533 -8.38 -2.54 23.19
C TYR A 533 -9.45 -3.65 23.15
N ILE A 534 -10.71 -3.37 23.52
CA ILE A 534 -11.82 -4.32 23.34
C ILE A 534 -11.97 -4.75 21.87
N ARG A 535 -11.48 -3.93 20.93
CA ARG A 535 -11.49 -4.23 19.52
C ARG A 535 -10.73 -5.52 19.17
N LEU A 536 -9.66 -5.82 19.90
CA LEU A 536 -8.89 -7.06 19.72
C LEU A 536 -9.78 -8.29 19.94
N PHE A 537 -10.58 -8.26 21.01
CA PHE A 537 -11.58 -9.28 21.31
C PHE A 537 -12.70 -9.30 20.27
N ALA A 538 -13.32 -8.15 19.97
CA ALA A 538 -14.47 -8.08 19.07
C ALA A 538 -14.16 -8.64 17.66
N VAL A 539 -12.99 -8.30 17.12
CA VAL A 539 -12.55 -8.76 15.80
C VAL A 539 -12.21 -10.25 15.82
N GLY A 540 -11.50 -10.72 16.86
CA GLY A 540 -11.19 -12.14 17.00
C GLY A 540 -12.46 -13.00 17.11
N MET A 541 -13.43 -12.55 17.91
CA MET A 541 -14.74 -13.21 18.04
C MET A 541 -15.55 -13.18 16.73
N ALA A 542 -15.50 -12.07 15.99
CA ALA A 542 -16.15 -11.98 14.68
C ALA A 542 -15.53 -12.98 13.68
N SER A 543 -14.19 -13.08 13.65
CA SER A 543 -13.46 -14.06 12.83
C SER A 543 -13.88 -15.50 13.17
N LEU A 544 -13.98 -15.83 14.47
CA LEU A 544 -14.46 -17.13 14.93
C LEU A 544 -15.91 -17.40 14.46
N ALA A 545 -16.81 -16.43 14.63
CA ALA A 545 -18.22 -16.57 14.26
C ALA A 545 -18.41 -16.75 12.74
N ILE A 546 -17.59 -16.07 11.93
CA ILE A 546 -17.56 -16.25 10.48
C ILE A 546 -17.11 -17.67 10.14
N ALA A 547 -16.00 -18.15 10.72
CA ALA A 547 -15.52 -19.52 10.49
C ALA A 547 -16.57 -20.57 10.87
N GLN A 548 -17.21 -20.42 12.04
CA GLN A 548 -18.28 -21.32 12.50
C GLN A 548 -19.50 -21.31 11.57
N SER A 549 -19.87 -20.15 11.04
CA SER A 549 -21.00 -20.00 10.13
C SER A 549 -20.74 -20.70 8.79
N PHE A 550 -19.55 -20.56 8.21
CA PHE A 550 -19.16 -21.28 7.00
C PHE A 550 -19.01 -22.79 7.22
N ASN A 551 -18.46 -23.21 8.37
CA ASN A 551 -18.40 -24.62 8.75
C ASN A 551 -19.80 -25.23 8.88
N SER A 552 -20.73 -24.52 9.51
CA SER A 552 -22.12 -24.97 9.68
C SER A 552 -22.87 -25.04 8.34
N MET A 553 -22.58 -24.11 7.42
CA MET A 553 -23.14 -24.14 6.07
C MET A 553 -22.57 -25.30 5.25
N ALA A 554 -21.29 -25.62 5.40
CA ALA A 554 -20.64 -26.69 4.67
C ALA A 554 -20.95 -28.08 5.22
N SER A 555 -21.17 -28.24 6.53
CA SER A 555 -21.28 -29.55 7.19
C SER A 555 -22.30 -30.49 6.54
N GLY A 556 -23.47 -29.97 6.13
CA GLY A 556 -24.51 -30.75 5.44
C GLY A 556 -24.20 -31.10 3.98
N LEU A 557 -23.17 -30.47 3.38
CA LEU A 557 -22.73 -30.71 2.00
C LEU A 557 -21.43 -31.52 1.92
N LEU A 558 -20.83 -31.89 3.06
CA LEU A 558 -19.58 -32.66 3.10
C LEU A 558 -19.79 -34.18 2.89
N GLU A 559 -21.04 -34.62 2.69
CA GLU A 559 -21.39 -36.01 2.44
C GLU A 559 -21.94 -36.23 1.01
N GLY A 560 -21.61 -37.38 0.42
CA GLY A 560 -22.14 -37.81 -0.89
C GLY A 560 -21.68 -36.98 -2.09
N TYR A 561 -22.53 -36.90 -3.13
CA TYR A 561 -22.23 -36.20 -4.39
C TYR A 561 -22.08 -34.67 -4.24
N ALA A 562 -22.47 -34.10 -3.09
CA ALA A 562 -22.37 -32.67 -2.79
C ALA A 562 -20.99 -32.22 -2.26
N LEU A 563 -20.08 -33.18 -1.98
CA LEU A 563 -18.76 -32.94 -1.41
C LEU A 563 -17.94 -31.84 -2.11
N PRO A 564 -17.89 -31.76 -3.46
CA PRO A 564 -17.17 -30.68 -4.14
C PRO A 564 -17.71 -29.28 -3.81
N ALA A 565 -19.04 -29.15 -3.63
CA ALA A 565 -19.68 -27.90 -3.25
C ALA A 565 -19.37 -27.54 -1.79
N GLY A 566 -19.39 -28.52 -0.87
CA GLY A 566 -18.98 -28.31 0.52
C GLY A 566 -17.53 -27.83 0.66
N ILE A 567 -16.59 -28.46 -0.08
CA ILE A 567 -15.18 -28.03 -0.10
C ILE A 567 -15.05 -26.60 -0.64
N LEU A 568 -15.78 -26.25 -1.70
CA LEU A 568 -15.75 -24.91 -2.26
C LEU A 568 -16.20 -23.86 -1.23
N ILE A 569 -17.28 -24.13 -0.50
CA ILE A 569 -17.78 -23.24 0.57
C ILE A 569 -16.72 -23.04 1.66
N LEU A 570 -16.06 -24.10 2.11
CA LEU A 570 -15.00 -24.01 3.13
C LEU A 570 -13.79 -23.21 2.63
N VAL A 571 -13.34 -23.46 1.40
CA VAL A 571 -12.19 -22.74 0.81
C VAL A 571 -12.50 -21.25 0.67
N VAL A 572 -13.69 -20.90 0.18
CA VAL A 572 -14.12 -19.50 0.03
C VAL A 572 -14.31 -18.86 1.41
N GLY A 573 -14.98 -19.55 2.34
CA GLY A 573 -15.26 -19.04 3.68
C GLY A 573 -14.01 -18.76 4.49
N HIS A 574 -13.10 -19.74 4.60
CA HIS A 574 -11.84 -19.54 5.30
C HIS A 574 -10.87 -18.61 4.54
N GLY A 575 -10.92 -18.60 3.20
CA GLY A 575 -10.17 -17.64 2.40
C GLY A 575 -10.59 -16.20 2.67
N LEU A 576 -11.91 -15.93 2.72
CA LEU A 576 -12.45 -14.63 3.09
C LEU A 576 -12.09 -14.28 4.54
N ASN A 577 -12.24 -15.22 5.48
CA ASN A 577 -11.93 -14.98 6.88
C ASN A 577 -10.45 -14.59 7.07
N LEU A 578 -9.54 -15.25 6.37
CA LEU A 578 -8.10 -14.93 6.39
C LEU A 578 -7.81 -13.53 5.83
N ILE A 579 -8.47 -13.13 4.74
CA ILE A 579 -8.34 -11.77 4.18
C ILE A 579 -8.85 -10.73 5.18
N MET A 580 -10.01 -10.96 5.78
CA MET A 580 -10.60 -10.06 6.77
C MET A 580 -9.74 -9.94 8.03
N ALA A 581 -9.14 -11.04 8.49
CA ALA A 581 -8.21 -11.03 9.61
C ALA A 581 -6.97 -10.17 9.30
N LEU A 582 -6.36 -10.34 8.11
CA LEU A 582 -5.20 -9.55 7.69
C LEU A 582 -5.52 -8.06 7.57
N LEU A 583 -6.66 -7.71 6.96
CA LEU A 583 -7.11 -6.32 6.87
C LEU A 583 -7.35 -5.73 8.27
N SER A 584 -7.97 -6.51 9.15
CA SER A 584 -8.24 -6.09 10.53
C SER A 584 -6.96 -5.85 11.32
N VAL A 585 -5.91 -6.65 11.13
CA VAL A 585 -4.59 -6.39 11.74
C VAL A 585 -4.05 -5.02 11.31
N VAL A 586 -4.12 -4.71 10.01
CA VAL A 586 -3.62 -3.42 9.48
C VAL A 586 -4.43 -2.25 10.02
N VAL A 587 -5.76 -2.36 10.09
CA VAL A 587 -6.62 -1.25 10.53
C VAL A 587 -6.67 -1.11 12.05
N HIS A 588 -6.58 -2.22 12.79
CA HIS A 588 -6.84 -2.25 14.22
C HIS A 588 -5.60 -2.54 15.05
N GLY A 589 -4.81 -3.56 14.69
CA GLY A 589 -3.59 -3.93 15.42
C GLY A 589 -2.47 -2.89 15.26
N VAL A 590 -2.30 -2.34 14.06
CA VAL A 590 -1.35 -1.23 13.83
C VAL A 590 -1.84 0.02 14.54
N ARG A 591 -3.15 0.34 14.45
CA ARG A 591 -3.71 1.51 15.10
C ARG A 591 -3.35 1.57 16.58
N LEU A 592 -3.58 0.50 17.34
CA LEU A 592 -3.23 0.41 18.77
C LEU A 592 -1.78 0.77 19.07
N ASN A 593 -0.84 0.36 18.21
CA ASN A 593 0.57 0.70 18.37
C ASN A 593 0.91 2.13 17.90
N LEU A 594 0.31 2.60 16.80
CA LEU A 594 0.62 3.89 16.20
C LEU A 594 -0.14 5.07 16.79
N LEU A 595 -1.37 4.92 17.27
CA LEU A 595 -2.15 6.03 17.81
C LEU A 595 -2.19 5.96 19.33
N GLU A 596 -2.60 4.82 19.90
CA GLU A 596 -2.81 4.71 21.34
C GLU A 596 -1.46 4.65 22.10
N PHE A 597 -0.53 3.77 21.73
CA PHE A 597 0.79 3.69 22.38
C PHE A 597 1.71 4.86 22.04
N SER A 598 1.86 5.17 20.75
CA SER A 598 2.75 6.24 20.32
C SER A 598 2.26 7.63 20.76
N GLY A 599 0.93 7.85 20.76
CA GLY A 599 0.32 9.09 21.24
C GLY A 599 0.55 9.30 22.73
N GLN A 600 0.47 8.23 23.55
CA GLN A 600 0.81 8.31 24.97
C GLN A 600 2.30 8.57 25.22
N LEU A 601 3.19 8.11 24.33
CA LEU A 601 4.61 8.46 24.35
C LEU A 601 4.88 9.91 23.89
N GLY A 602 3.93 10.57 23.24
CA GLY A 602 4.11 11.89 22.63
C GLY A 602 4.93 11.84 21.35
N MET A 603 4.83 10.76 20.56
CA MET A 603 5.47 10.68 19.25
C MET A 603 4.55 11.21 18.16
N GLU A 604 5.09 12.00 17.25
CA GLU A 604 4.37 12.63 16.14
C GLU A 604 4.68 11.94 14.81
N TRP A 605 5.73 11.11 14.74
CA TRP A 605 6.16 10.42 13.52
C TRP A 605 6.53 11.38 12.38
N THR A 606 7.13 12.51 12.73
CA THR A 606 7.51 13.59 11.80
C THR A 606 8.88 13.37 11.14
N GLY A 607 9.52 12.23 11.39
CA GLY A 607 10.84 11.91 10.86
C GLY A 607 10.86 11.62 9.36
N PHE A 608 12.03 11.77 8.76
CA PHE A 608 12.31 11.29 7.40
C PHE A 608 13.56 10.42 7.41
N THR A 609 13.61 9.47 6.49
CA THR A 609 14.68 8.45 6.46
C THR A 609 16.00 9.05 6.02
N TYR A 610 17.08 8.66 6.71
CA TYR A 610 18.43 8.88 6.23
C TYR A 610 18.70 8.10 4.94
N ASP A 611 18.68 8.82 3.81
CA ASP A 611 19.04 8.30 2.50
C ASP A 611 20.29 9.02 1.96
N PRO A 612 21.50 8.48 2.16
CA PRO A 612 22.72 9.15 1.74
C PRO A 612 22.84 9.21 0.22
N PHE A 613 23.49 10.26 -0.27
CA PHE A 613 23.86 10.40 -1.68
C PHE A 613 24.90 9.35 -2.05
N ARG A 614 24.45 8.26 -2.66
CA ARG A 614 25.26 7.08 -2.98
C ARG A 614 25.00 6.54 -4.39
N GLU A 615 25.91 5.71 -4.88
CA GLU A 615 25.67 4.94 -6.10
C GLU A 615 24.72 3.77 -5.82
N THR A 616 23.57 3.75 -6.49
CA THR A 616 22.56 2.68 -6.43
C THR A 616 22.72 1.63 -7.52
N VAL A 617 23.39 1.96 -8.63
CA VAL A 617 23.77 1.06 -9.72
C VAL A 617 25.28 1.14 -9.93
N GLU A 618 25.95 -0.01 -10.02
CA GLU A 618 27.35 -0.10 -10.43
C GLU A 618 27.48 0.40 -11.87
N THR A 619 28.13 1.55 -12.03
CA THR A 619 28.60 2.01 -13.33
C THR A 619 29.90 1.27 -13.61
N SER A 620 29.90 0.38 -14.60
CA SER A 620 31.15 -0.17 -15.14
C SER A 620 32.00 1.02 -15.58
N SER A 621 33.16 1.15 -14.96
CA SER A 621 34.10 2.26 -15.05
C SER A 621 34.87 2.25 -16.38
N GLN A 622 34.13 2.16 -17.49
CA GLN A 622 34.67 2.06 -18.85
C GLN A 622 33.72 2.71 -19.87
N THR A 623 33.37 3.98 -19.69
CA THR A 623 33.08 4.87 -20.82
C THR A 623 33.56 6.27 -20.43
N LEU A 624 34.69 6.60 -21.05
CA LEU A 624 35.55 7.80 -21.04
C LEU A 624 34.98 9.10 -20.46
#